data_AF-A0A376BXK2-F1
#
_entry.id   AF-A0A376BXK2-F1
#
_cell.length_a   1.000
_cell.length_b   1.000
_cell.length_c   1.000
_cell.angle_alpha   90.00
_cell.angle_beta   90.00
_cell.angle_gamma   90.00
#
_symmetry.space_group_name_H-M   'P 1'
#
loop_
_entity.id
_entity.type
_entity.pdbx_description
1 polymer ?
#
loop_
_entity_poly.entity_id
_entity_poly.type
_entity_poly.pdbx_seq_one_letter_code
_entity_poly.pdbx_strand_id
1 'polypeptide(L)'
;MNEEILKIVELASQNKAKYQFYSEEETIEEKQINEENHPTSSNSNSEHDGKYFVIQRGKAQCNQGVSFPTFKVSSHQKHYWNDAEGQADYLAVTEDDVQFTPSVQPFGAQCKLQPTSGGYLPCSYAPAGKWTSCYEKVKVLGKSCVTEASELQCAIGGKITVKSHGQQSEITKAHVRKANAQEHRIYNPFFDFEAFQNQIEKKDIGDFK
;
A
#
# COMPACT_ATOMS: atom_id res chain seq x y z
N MET A 1 5.91 -23.42 40.59
CA MET A 1 6.13 -22.80 39.27
C MET A 1 4.91 -21.91 39.00
N ASN A 2 4.78 -20.83 39.77
CA ASN A 2 3.61 -19.93 39.82
C ASN A 2 3.94 -18.72 40.72
N GLU A 3 5.10 -18.10 40.53
CA GLU A 3 5.56 -16.93 41.32
C GLU A 3 6.13 -15.80 40.43
N GLU A 4 6.61 -16.12 39.22
CA GLU A 4 7.11 -15.09 38.29
C GLU A 4 5.99 -14.42 37.46
N ILE A 5 4.89 -15.13 37.20
CA ILE A 5 3.76 -14.57 36.44
C ILE A 5 3.01 -13.52 37.28
N LEU A 6 2.90 -13.69 38.60
CA LEU A 6 2.28 -12.70 39.48
C LEU A 6 3.07 -11.38 39.53
N LYS A 7 4.41 -11.45 39.55
CA LYS A 7 5.27 -10.25 39.54
C LYS A 7 5.14 -9.41 38.27
N ILE A 8 4.91 -10.04 37.12
CA ILE A 8 4.73 -9.35 35.83
C ILE A 8 3.39 -8.59 35.78
N VAL A 9 2.33 -9.18 36.34
CA VAL A 9 1.01 -8.52 36.43
C VAL A 9 1.04 -7.34 37.42
N GLU A 10 1.78 -7.46 38.52
CA GLU A 10 1.89 -6.41 39.53
C GLU A 10 2.72 -5.21 39.03
N LEU A 11 3.80 -5.44 38.27
CA LEU A 11 4.60 -4.40 37.61
C LEU A 11 3.82 -3.65 36.52
N ALA A 12 2.89 -4.31 35.83
CA ALA A 12 2.01 -3.68 34.85
C ALA A 12 0.97 -2.74 35.50
N SER A 13 0.62 -2.99 36.76
CA SER A 13 -0.38 -2.17 37.49
C SER A 13 0.19 -0.85 38.03
N GLN A 14 1.51 -0.74 38.21
CA GLN A 14 2.18 0.45 38.74
C GLN A 14 2.61 1.46 37.67
N ASN A 15 2.60 1.12 36.39
CA ASN A 15 2.93 2.04 35.28
C ASN A 15 1.68 2.67 34.63
N LYS A 16 0.75 3.17 35.46
CA LYS A 16 -0.23 4.17 35.04
C LYS A 16 0.45 5.53 34.88
N ALA A 17 0.92 5.85 33.67
CA ALA A 17 1.15 7.24 33.29
C ALA A 17 0.81 7.47 31.80
N LYS A 18 -0.29 8.20 31.59
CA LYS A 18 -0.79 8.81 30.34
C LYS A 18 -1.39 7.89 29.28
N TYR A 19 -2.52 7.26 29.62
CA TYR A 19 -3.63 7.12 28.67
C TYR A 19 -4.73 8.08 29.14
N GLN A 20 -4.82 9.24 28.50
CA GLN A 20 -5.88 10.23 28.75
C GLN A 20 -7.05 9.90 27.82
N PHE A 21 -8.11 9.39 28.44
CA PHE A 21 -9.44 9.29 27.88
C PHE A 21 -10.12 10.66 28.03
N TYR A 22 -10.75 11.18 26.98
CA TYR A 22 -11.72 12.28 27.09
C TYR A 22 -13.02 11.81 26.43
N SER A 23 -14.09 11.86 27.22
CA SER A 23 -15.50 11.56 26.88
C SER A 23 -16.32 12.85 26.80
N GLU A 24 -17.60 12.68 26.42
CA GLU A 24 -18.75 13.62 26.34
C GLU A 24 -18.95 14.22 24.93
N GLU A 25 -19.88 13.67 24.14
CA GLU A 25 -21.34 13.93 24.11
C GLU A 25 -21.69 15.32 23.57
N GLU A 26 -22.18 15.40 22.32
CA GLU A 26 -23.41 16.15 21.98
C GLU A 26 -23.79 16.02 20.49
N THR A 27 -25.08 15.73 20.29
CA THR A 27 -25.98 16.09 19.17
C THR A 27 -25.60 15.78 17.72
N ILE A 28 -26.29 14.76 17.18
CA ILE A 28 -26.59 14.61 15.76
C ILE A 28 -27.56 15.74 15.38
N GLU A 29 -27.03 16.81 14.79
CA GLU A 29 -27.79 17.66 13.88
C GLU A 29 -27.52 17.19 12.45
N GLU A 30 -28.58 16.69 11.81
CA GLU A 30 -28.64 16.43 10.38
C GLU A 30 -28.24 17.69 9.61
N LYS A 31 -27.08 17.66 8.96
CA LYS A 31 -26.81 18.50 7.80
C LYS A 31 -26.54 17.61 6.61
N GLN A 32 -27.58 17.51 5.79
CA GLN A 32 -27.49 17.27 4.36
C GLN A 32 -26.28 18.05 3.81
N ILE A 33 -25.22 17.34 3.40
CA ILE A 33 -24.19 17.95 2.56
C ILE A 33 -24.53 17.54 1.14
N ASN A 34 -25.12 18.52 0.47
CA ASN A 34 -25.39 18.59 -0.94
C ASN A 34 -24.13 18.25 -1.75
N GLU A 35 -24.36 17.60 -2.88
CA GLU A 35 -23.56 17.78 -4.07
C GLU A 35 -23.41 19.28 -4.34
N GLU A 36 -22.29 19.88 -3.94
CA GLU A 36 -21.74 21.05 -4.60
C GLU A 36 -20.30 21.33 -4.16
N ASN A 37 -19.41 21.33 -5.16
CA ASN A 37 -18.14 22.04 -5.21
C ASN A 37 -16.99 21.49 -4.36
N HIS A 38 -16.40 20.38 -4.84
CA HIS A 38 -14.97 20.19 -4.71
C HIS A 38 -14.25 21.42 -5.31
N PRO A 39 -13.47 22.21 -4.55
CA PRO A 39 -12.72 23.30 -5.12
C PRO A 39 -11.67 22.71 -6.08
N THR A 40 -11.96 22.82 -7.37
CA THR A 40 -10.95 22.72 -8.42
C THR A 40 -9.97 23.86 -8.17
N SER A 41 -8.82 23.53 -7.59
CA SER A 41 -7.70 24.45 -7.50
C SER A 41 -6.44 23.76 -8.04
N SER A 42 -5.87 24.42 -9.05
CA SER A 42 -4.71 24.07 -9.87
C SER A 42 -4.87 22.89 -10.82
N ASN A 43 -5.07 23.27 -12.08
CA ASN A 43 -4.80 22.50 -13.28
C ASN A 43 -3.27 22.23 -13.36
N SER A 44 -2.78 21.33 -12.53
CA SER A 44 -1.48 20.69 -12.70
C SER A 44 -1.74 19.20 -12.58
N ASN A 45 -1.61 18.47 -13.69
CA ASN A 45 -1.48 17.02 -13.63
C ASN A 45 -0.27 16.74 -12.74
N SER A 46 -0.49 16.43 -11.46
CA SER A 46 0.60 15.98 -10.61
C SER A 46 1.13 14.68 -11.23
N GLU A 47 2.44 14.49 -11.25
CA GLU A 47 3.11 13.31 -11.85
C GLU A 47 2.57 11.96 -11.32
N HIS A 48 1.85 12.02 -10.19
CA HIS A 48 1.22 10.92 -9.50
C HIS A 48 -0.27 10.69 -9.85
N ASP A 49 -0.85 11.49 -10.75
CA ASP A 49 -2.24 11.33 -11.14
C ASP A 49 -2.45 10.01 -11.92
N GLY A 50 -3.43 9.22 -11.49
CA GLY A 50 -3.65 7.85 -11.98
C GLY A 50 -2.55 6.84 -11.60
N LYS A 51 -1.65 7.16 -10.66
CA LYS A 51 -0.62 6.23 -10.16
C LYS A 51 -1.02 5.63 -8.81
N TYR A 52 -0.70 4.36 -8.63
CA TYR A 52 -0.99 3.65 -7.39
C TYR A 52 0.17 3.76 -6.38
N PHE A 53 -0.17 3.70 -5.09
CA PHE A 53 0.82 3.53 -4.02
C PHE A 53 1.43 2.14 -4.04
N VAL A 54 2.67 2.00 -3.62
CA VAL A 54 3.34 0.69 -3.60
C VAL A 54 3.20 0.05 -2.23
N ILE A 55 2.89 -1.24 -2.21
CA ILE A 55 2.92 -2.09 -1.01
C ILE A 55 4.13 -3.02 -1.01
N GLN A 56 4.42 -3.64 0.14
CA GLN A 56 5.56 -4.55 0.31
C GLN A 56 5.61 -5.68 -0.74
N ARG A 57 4.45 -6.24 -1.09
CA ARG A 57 4.31 -7.28 -2.14
C ARG A 57 4.58 -6.77 -3.57
N GLY A 58 4.70 -5.46 -3.76
CA GLY A 58 5.08 -4.85 -5.03
C GLY A 58 6.41 -5.39 -5.56
N LYS A 59 6.68 -5.20 -6.85
CA LYS A 59 7.92 -5.64 -7.49
C LYS A 59 8.72 -4.45 -7.99
N ALA A 60 10.00 -4.43 -7.69
CA ALA A 60 10.95 -3.46 -8.22
C ALA A 60 11.65 -4.00 -9.48
N GLN A 61 12.13 -3.11 -10.32
CA GLN A 61 12.89 -3.44 -11.52
C GLN A 61 14.11 -2.53 -11.65
N CYS A 62 15.29 -3.12 -11.77
CA CYS A 62 16.50 -2.40 -12.15
C CYS A 62 16.68 -2.49 -13.67
N ASN A 63 17.04 -1.38 -14.32
CA ASN A 63 17.32 -1.35 -15.76
C ASN A 63 18.50 -2.24 -16.20
N GLN A 64 19.39 -2.60 -15.27
CA GLN A 64 20.61 -3.38 -15.53
C GLN A 64 20.58 -4.79 -14.93
N GLY A 65 19.51 -5.12 -14.20
CA GLY A 65 19.31 -6.43 -13.58
C GLY A 65 18.36 -7.32 -14.39
N VAL A 66 18.21 -8.56 -13.95
CA VAL A 66 17.37 -9.58 -14.61
C VAL A 66 16.24 -10.11 -13.71
N SER A 67 16.29 -9.80 -12.40
CA SER A 67 15.30 -10.25 -11.41
C SER A 67 14.44 -9.10 -10.90
N PHE A 68 13.25 -9.44 -10.41
CA PHE A 68 12.24 -8.50 -9.90
C PHE A 68 11.96 -8.78 -8.41
N PRO A 69 12.75 -8.21 -7.49
CA PRO A 69 12.58 -8.44 -6.06
C PRO A 69 11.34 -7.73 -5.51
N THR A 70 10.88 -8.16 -4.35
CA THR A 70 9.83 -7.46 -3.60
C THR A 70 10.41 -6.40 -2.68
N PHE A 71 9.59 -5.41 -2.30
CA PHE A 71 10.00 -4.38 -1.36
C PHE A 71 10.11 -4.96 0.06
N LYS A 72 10.90 -4.33 0.92
CA LYS A 72 10.95 -4.64 2.34
C LYS A 72 10.71 -3.36 3.13
N VAL A 73 9.54 -3.30 3.78
CA VAL A 73 9.17 -2.16 4.62
C VAL A 73 9.85 -2.31 5.98
N SER A 74 10.69 -1.33 6.31
CA SER A 74 11.39 -1.21 7.59
C SER A 74 11.02 0.08 8.34
N SER A 75 10.41 1.02 7.64
CA SER A 75 10.00 2.32 8.15
C SER A 75 8.87 2.26 9.19
N HIS A 76 7.95 1.30 9.07
CA HIS A 76 6.79 1.18 9.94
C HIS A 76 6.16 -0.22 9.91
N GLN A 77 5.26 -0.48 10.86
CA GLN A 77 4.48 -1.73 10.95
C GLN A 77 2.97 -1.47 11.20
N LYS A 78 2.49 -0.24 10.90
CA LYS A 78 1.14 0.19 11.30
C LYS A 78 0.22 0.57 10.14
N HIS A 79 0.75 0.93 8.98
CA HIS A 79 -0.07 1.40 7.86
C HIS A 79 -0.09 0.38 6.74
N TYR A 80 -1.28 -0.13 6.45
CA TYR A 80 -1.55 -1.15 5.46
C TYR A 80 -2.48 -0.56 4.39
N TRP A 81 -2.22 -0.87 3.12
CA TRP A 81 -3.10 -0.48 2.01
C TRP A 81 -3.95 -1.66 1.56
N ASN A 82 -5.26 -1.44 1.43
CA ASN A 82 -6.25 -2.42 0.95
C ASN A 82 -6.20 -3.76 1.71
N ASP A 83 -5.96 -3.73 3.02
CA ASP A 83 -5.96 -4.92 3.85
C ASP A 83 -6.57 -4.65 5.22
N ALA A 84 -7.57 -5.46 5.57
CA ALA A 84 -8.28 -5.40 6.84
C ALA A 84 -7.63 -6.30 7.91
N GLU A 85 -6.84 -7.30 7.49
CA GLU A 85 -6.24 -8.29 8.39
C GLU A 85 -4.88 -7.85 8.98
N GLY A 86 -4.26 -6.81 8.40
CA GLY A 86 -2.99 -6.27 8.85
C GLY A 86 -1.79 -7.15 8.51
N GLN A 87 -1.81 -7.86 7.38
CA GLN A 87 -0.70 -8.70 6.94
C GLN A 87 0.47 -7.84 6.46
N ALA A 88 1.69 -8.25 6.82
CA ALA A 88 2.92 -7.51 6.50
C ALA A 88 3.13 -7.25 4.99
N ASP A 89 2.58 -8.09 4.13
CA ASP A 89 2.69 -7.96 2.67
C ASP A 89 1.97 -6.72 2.11
N TYR A 90 1.00 -6.17 2.85
CA TYR A 90 0.23 -4.97 2.49
C TYR A 90 0.75 -3.69 3.11
N LEU A 91 1.91 -3.73 3.78
CA LEU A 91 2.54 -2.54 4.34
C LEU A 91 2.86 -1.53 3.24
N ALA A 92 2.53 -0.27 3.50
CA ALA A 92 2.90 0.86 2.65
C ALA A 92 4.42 0.99 2.53
N VAL A 93 4.91 1.24 1.31
CA VAL A 93 6.34 1.53 1.07
C VAL A 93 6.55 3.04 1.16
N THR A 94 7.52 3.45 1.98
CA THR A 94 7.91 4.86 2.15
C THR A 94 9.25 5.17 1.50
N GLU A 95 9.58 6.45 1.41
CA GLU A 95 10.83 6.92 0.81
C GLU A 95 12.14 6.35 1.42
N ASP A 96 12.07 5.91 2.67
CA ASP A 96 13.20 5.30 3.40
C ASP A 96 13.36 3.80 3.15
N ASP A 97 12.34 3.15 2.57
CA ASP A 97 12.30 1.70 2.37
C ASP A 97 13.06 1.32 1.09
N VAL A 98 14.38 1.39 1.20
CA VAL A 98 15.33 1.09 0.11
C VAL A 98 15.84 -0.35 0.10
N GLN A 99 15.27 -1.19 0.96
CA GLN A 99 15.64 -2.60 1.09
C GLN A 99 14.68 -3.49 0.31
N PHE A 100 15.19 -4.61 -0.20
CA PHE A 100 14.44 -5.55 -1.02
C PHE A 100 14.56 -6.98 -0.50
N THR A 101 13.62 -7.83 -0.90
CA THR A 101 13.62 -9.28 -0.62
C THR A 101 13.70 -10.04 -1.94
N PRO A 102 14.69 -10.92 -2.15
CA PRO A 102 15.79 -11.29 -1.25
C PRO A 102 16.83 -10.17 -1.06
N SER A 103 17.52 -10.14 0.09
CA SER A 103 18.55 -9.13 0.39
C SER A 103 19.86 -9.36 -0.34
N VAL A 104 20.19 -10.62 -0.62
CA VAL A 104 21.37 -11.01 -1.39
C VAL A 104 21.00 -10.99 -2.87
N GLN A 105 21.71 -10.17 -3.65
CA GLN A 105 21.52 -10.05 -5.09
C GLN A 105 20.06 -9.79 -5.52
N PRO A 106 19.43 -8.69 -5.03
CA PRO A 106 18.00 -8.45 -5.20
C PRO A 106 17.60 -8.38 -6.69
N PHE A 107 18.46 -7.84 -7.56
CA PHE A 107 18.17 -7.71 -8.99
C PHE A 107 18.80 -8.81 -9.86
N GLY A 108 19.26 -9.90 -9.23
CA GLY A 108 19.67 -11.13 -9.90
C GLY A 108 21.18 -11.37 -9.97
N ALA A 109 21.53 -12.51 -10.58
CA ALA A 109 22.90 -13.02 -10.67
C ALA A 109 23.80 -12.27 -11.66
N GLN A 110 23.28 -11.30 -12.41
CA GLN A 110 24.01 -10.53 -13.40
C GLN A 110 23.61 -9.05 -13.36
N CYS A 111 24.61 -8.16 -13.28
CA CYS A 111 24.46 -6.72 -13.40
C CYS A 111 25.28 -6.19 -14.58
N LYS A 112 24.62 -5.60 -15.58
CA LYS A 112 25.28 -5.10 -16.80
C LYS A 112 26.33 -4.01 -16.56
N LEU A 113 26.28 -3.33 -15.41
CA LEU A 113 27.25 -2.29 -15.03
C LEU A 113 28.50 -2.86 -14.34
N GLN A 114 28.56 -4.16 -14.11
CA GLN A 114 29.73 -4.83 -13.53
C GLN A 114 30.28 -5.89 -14.49
N PRO A 115 30.92 -5.48 -15.60
CA PRO A 115 31.53 -6.41 -16.54
C PRO A 115 32.77 -7.08 -15.95
N THR A 116 32.95 -8.36 -16.29
CA THR A 116 34.13 -9.18 -15.98
C THR A 116 34.58 -9.89 -17.26
N SER A 117 35.84 -10.36 -17.31
CA SER A 117 36.44 -11.04 -18.46
C SER A 117 35.65 -12.25 -19.02
N GLY A 118 34.65 -12.76 -18.29
CA GLY A 118 33.79 -13.88 -18.73
C GLY A 118 32.28 -13.64 -18.60
N GLY A 119 31.83 -12.39 -18.40
CA GLY A 119 30.40 -12.09 -18.23
C GLY A 119 30.14 -10.89 -17.33
N TYR A 120 29.12 -11.00 -16.48
CA TYR A 120 28.75 -9.96 -15.53
C TYR A 120 28.79 -10.49 -14.10
N LEU A 121 29.22 -9.65 -13.15
CA LEU A 121 29.14 -9.99 -11.75
C LEU A 121 27.68 -9.95 -11.26
N PRO A 122 27.36 -10.70 -10.19
CA PRO A 122 26.08 -10.58 -9.54
C PRO A 122 25.79 -9.19 -9.00
N CYS A 123 24.51 -8.85 -8.91
CA CYS A 123 24.10 -7.52 -8.48
C CYS A 123 24.46 -7.27 -7.01
N SER A 124 25.51 -6.47 -6.76
CA SER A 124 25.87 -5.96 -5.44
C SER A 124 25.12 -4.66 -5.13
N TYR A 125 23.79 -4.73 -5.13
CA TYR A 125 22.94 -3.57 -4.91
C TYR A 125 23.31 -2.81 -3.63
N ALA A 126 23.47 -1.49 -3.76
CA ALA A 126 23.58 -0.56 -2.66
C ALA A 126 22.75 0.70 -2.99
N PRO A 127 21.87 1.18 -2.09
CA PRO A 127 21.06 2.37 -2.35
C PRO A 127 21.92 3.63 -2.42
N ALA A 128 21.69 4.46 -3.44
CA ALA A 128 22.25 5.81 -3.55
C ALA A 128 21.20 6.84 -3.11
N GLY A 129 20.99 6.94 -1.80
CA GLY A 129 20.01 7.85 -1.20
C GLY A 129 18.65 7.21 -0.95
N LYS A 130 17.60 8.03 -1.00
CA LYS A 130 16.20 7.66 -0.77
C LYS A 130 15.44 7.58 -2.09
N TRP A 131 14.21 7.06 -2.06
CA TRP A 131 13.33 7.15 -3.22
C TRP A 131 13.05 8.61 -3.60
N THR A 132 13.07 8.86 -4.89
CA THR A 132 12.76 10.15 -5.52
C THR A 132 11.42 10.07 -6.25
N SER A 133 10.80 11.22 -6.54
CA SER A 133 9.45 11.29 -7.10
C SER A 133 8.45 10.51 -6.22
N CYS A 134 8.50 10.73 -4.90
CA CYS A 134 7.51 10.22 -3.95
C CYS A 134 6.34 11.20 -3.86
N TYR A 135 5.17 10.70 -3.48
CA TYR A 135 4.01 11.57 -3.32
C TYR A 135 4.02 12.22 -1.93
N GLU A 136 4.39 13.50 -1.89
CA GLU A 136 4.54 14.25 -0.62
C GLU A 136 3.21 14.57 0.08
N LYS A 137 2.09 14.54 -0.65
CA LYS A 137 0.76 14.87 -0.08
C LYS A 137 0.23 13.76 0.84
N VAL A 138 0.64 12.51 0.62
CA VAL A 138 0.24 11.37 1.47
C VAL A 138 1.46 10.89 2.24
N LYS A 139 1.42 11.07 3.56
CA LYS A 139 2.54 10.72 4.44
C LYS A 139 2.16 9.63 5.42
N VAL A 140 3.00 8.61 5.52
CA VAL A 140 2.90 7.58 6.54
C VAL A 140 3.95 7.86 7.60
N LEU A 141 3.50 8.13 8.84
CA LEU A 141 4.38 8.53 9.95
C LEU A 141 5.33 9.69 9.60
N GLY A 142 4.85 10.64 8.79
CA GLY A 142 5.63 11.81 8.36
C GLY A 142 6.55 11.56 7.15
N LYS A 143 6.59 10.35 6.59
CA LYS A 143 7.39 9.99 5.42
C LYS A 143 6.55 9.92 4.15
N SER A 144 7.07 10.39 3.03
CA SER A 144 6.38 10.36 1.75
C SER A 144 6.21 8.93 1.23
N CYS A 145 5.06 8.65 0.61
CA CYS A 145 4.76 7.32 0.07
C CYS A 145 5.37 7.13 -1.33
N VAL A 146 5.88 5.92 -1.58
CA VAL A 146 6.35 5.50 -2.90
C VAL A 146 5.13 5.22 -3.79
N THR A 147 5.19 5.72 -5.01
CA THR A 147 4.19 5.49 -6.06
C THR A 147 4.86 4.83 -7.26
N GLU A 148 4.07 4.42 -8.26
CA GLU A 148 4.62 3.85 -9.50
C GLU A 148 5.55 4.79 -10.29
N ALA A 149 5.45 6.11 -10.06
CA ALA A 149 6.35 7.10 -10.65
C ALA A 149 7.68 7.24 -9.89
N SER A 150 7.80 6.62 -8.72
CA SER A 150 8.96 6.77 -7.86
C SER A 150 10.17 5.99 -8.38
N GLU A 151 11.35 6.59 -8.21
CA GLU A 151 12.60 6.07 -8.74
C GLU A 151 13.68 6.06 -7.65
N LEU A 152 14.54 5.03 -7.70
CA LEU A 152 15.67 4.89 -6.79
C LEU A 152 16.96 4.67 -7.59
N GLN A 153 18.03 5.32 -7.15
CA GLN A 153 19.36 5.14 -7.74
C GLN A 153 20.14 4.09 -6.95
N CYS A 154 20.88 3.24 -7.66
CA CYS A 154 21.87 2.33 -7.10
C CYS A 154 23.25 2.99 -7.14
N ALA A 155 24.09 2.78 -6.12
CA ALA A 155 25.45 3.33 -6.06
C ALA A 155 26.35 2.87 -7.22
N ILE A 156 26.01 1.74 -7.86
CA ILE A 156 26.70 1.24 -9.06
C ILE A 156 26.31 2.05 -10.32
N GLY A 157 25.23 2.85 -10.27
CA GLY A 157 24.69 3.63 -11.39
C GLY A 157 23.45 3.03 -12.05
N GLY A 158 22.87 1.98 -11.47
CA GLY A 158 21.61 1.39 -11.93
C GLY A 158 20.41 2.24 -11.50
N LYS A 159 19.42 2.35 -12.37
CA LYS A 159 18.14 3.02 -12.10
C LYS A 159 17.08 1.96 -11.77
N ILE A 160 16.45 2.11 -10.61
CA ILE A 160 15.42 1.21 -10.10
C ILE A 160 14.07 1.92 -10.19
N THR A 161 13.11 1.26 -10.81
CA THR A 161 11.73 1.72 -10.94
C THR A 161 10.77 0.70 -10.35
N VAL A 162 9.55 1.14 -10.07
CA VAL A 162 8.46 0.24 -9.66
C VAL A 162 7.91 -0.48 -10.90
N LYS A 163 7.88 -1.81 -10.86
CA LYS A 163 7.29 -2.64 -11.94
C LYS A 163 5.81 -2.95 -11.68
N SER A 164 5.48 -3.16 -10.41
CA SER A 164 4.11 -3.44 -9.98
C SER A 164 3.91 -2.92 -8.57
N HIS A 165 2.81 -2.21 -8.35
CA HIS A 165 2.42 -1.68 -7.05
C HIS A 165 2.10 -2.77 -6.00
N GLY A 166 1.75 -3.99 -6.44
CA GLY A 166 1.42 -5.12 -5.56
C GLY A 166 0.01 -5.12 -4.96
N GLN A 167 -0.66 -3.95 -4.92
CA GLN A 167 -2.07 -3.83 -4.55
C GLN A 167 -2.98 -4.69 -5.45
N GLN A 168 -4.11 -5.12 -4.90
CA GLN A 168 -5.22 -5.71 -5.66
C GLN A 168 -6.41 -4.75 -5.59
N SER A 169 -7.06 -4.52 -6.73
CA SER A 169 -8.32 -3.77 -6.76
C SER A 169 -9.44 -4.69 -6.32
N GLU A 170 -10.15 -4.31 -5.26
CA GLU A 170 -11.31 -5.04 -4.79
C GLU A 170 -12.59 -4.46 -5.40
N ILE A 171 -13.46 -5.35 -5.89
CA ILE A 171 -14.79 -4.97 -6.36
C ILE A 171 -15.65 -4.64 -5.14
N THR A 172 -15.72 -3.35 -4.82
CA THR A 172 -16.65 -2.86 -3.81
C THR A 172 -18.11 -2.90 -4.28
N LYS A 173 -19.05 -2.87 -3.33
CA LYS A 173 -20.51 -2.83 -3.60
C LYS A 173 -20.89 -1.68 -4.54
N ALA A 174 -20.22 -0.53 -4.43
CA ALA A 174 -20.45 0.62 -5.32
C ALA A 174 -20.11 0.30 -6.78
N HIS A 175 -19.03 -0.46 -7.04
CA HIS A 175 -18.70 -0.90 -8.39
C HIS A 175 -19.78 -1.84 -8.95
N VAL A 176 -20.30 -2.75 -8.13
CA VAL A 176 -21.39 -3.66 -8.54
C VAL A 176 -22.66 -2.89 -8.86
N ARG A 177 -23.02 -1.86 -8.06
CA ARG A 177 -24.19 -1.01 -8.33
C ARG A 177 -24.05 -0.18 -9.61
N LYS A 178 -22.85 0.30 -9.91
CA LYS A 178 -22.58 1.10 -11.12
C LYS A 178 -22.44 0.26 -12.39
N ALA A 179 -22.15 -1.03 -12.26
CA ALA A 179 -21.97 -1.93 -13.38
C ALA A 179 -23.26 -2.16 -14.18
N ASN A 180 -23.14 -2.20 -15.51
CA ASN A 180 -24.29 -2.35 -16.41
C ASN A 180 -24.71 -3.82 -16.56
N ALA A 181 -25.88 -4.17 -16.02
CA ALA A 181 -26.41 -5.53 -16.08
C ALA A 181 -26.59 -6.07 -17.51
N GLN A 182 -26.92 -5.21 -18.48
CA GLN A 182 -27.11 -5.64 -19.87
C GLN A 182 -25.78 -6.06 -20.52
N GLU A 183 -24.69 -5.33 -20.25
CA GLU A 183 -23.36 -5.69 -20.73
C GLU A 183 -22.88 -7.00 -20.09
N HIS A 184 -23.08 -7.15 -18.78
CA HIS A 184 -22.75 -8.39 -18.07
C HIS A 184 -23.53 -9.59 -18.59
N ARG A 185 -24.79 -9.42 -19.02
CA ARG A 185 -25.59 -10.48 -19.65
C ARG A 185 -25.03 -10.91 -21.01
N ILE A 186 -24.45 -9.99 -21.78
CA ILE A 186 -23.80 -10.31 -23.06
C ILE A 186 -22.50 -11.08 -22.82
N TYR A 187 -21.67 -10.62 -21.88
CA TYR A 187 -20.38 -11.27 -21.58
C TYR A 187 -20.53 -12.60 -20.84
N ASN A 188 -21.49 -12.70 -19.92
CA ASN A 188 -21.74 -13.88 -19.10
C ASN A 188 -23.25 -14.21 -19.03
N PRO A 189 -23.81 -14.82 -20.08
CA PRO A 189 -25.25 -15.08 -20.18
C PRO A 189 -25.79 -16.10 -19.19
N PHE A 190 -24.92 -16.87 -18.51
CA PHE A 190 -25.29 -17.82 -17.46
C PHE A 190 -25.32 -17.19 -16.06
N PHE A 191 -24.87 -15.94 -15.92
CA PHE A 191 -24.86 -15.21 -14.67
C PHE A 191 -25.93 -14.12 -14.68
N ASP A 192 -26.92 -14.26 -13.79
CA ASP A 192 -27.92 -13.22 -13.58
C ASP A 192 -27.33 -12.10 -12.70
N PHE A 193 -26.76 -11.10 -13.37
CA PHE A 193 -26.13 -9.95 -12.71
C PHE A 193 -27.15 -9.07 -11.96
N GLU A 194 -28.37 -8.98 -12.46
CA GLU A 194 -29.42 -8.17 -11.84
C GLU A 194 -29.89 -8.80 -10.52
N ALA A 195 -30.07 -10.12 -10.49
CA ALA A 195 -30.33 -10.84 -9.25
C ALA A 195 -29.20 -10.66 -8.23
N PHE A 196 -27.94 -10.65 -8.69
CA PHE A 196 -26.76 -10.42 -7.84
C PHE A 196 -26.71 -8.99 -7.26
N GLN A 197 -26.95 -7.96 -8.07
CA GLN A 197 -27.04 -6.57 -7.61
C GLN A 197 -28.11 -6.41 -6.50
N ASN A 198 -29.30 -6.96 -6.75
CA ASN A 198 -30.40 -6.94 -5.78
C ASN A 198 -30.06 -7.64 -4.46
N GLN A 199 -29.28 -8.73 -4.50
CA GLN A 199 -28.84 -9.42 -3.28
C GLN A 199 -27.86 -8.57 -2.46
N ILE A 200 -26.96 -7.82 -3.11
CA ILE A 200 -26.02 -6.93 -2.43
C ILE A 200 -26.76 -5.79 -1.73
N GLU A 201 -27.76 -5.19 -2.39
CA GLU A 201 -28.56 -4.11 -1.82
C GLU A 201 -29.41 -4.57 -0.63
N LYS A 202 -30.01 -5.76 -0.71
CA LYS A 202 -30.81 -6.32 0.40
C LYS A 202 -29.98 -6.61 1.64
N LYS A 203 -28.72 -7.02 1.49
CA LYS A 203 -27.81 -7.23 2.64
C LYS A 203 -27.54 -5.93 3.40
N ASP A 204 -27.42 -4.79 2.70
CA ASP A 204 -27.18 -3.49 3.34
C ASP A 204 -28.37 -2.99 4.18
N ILE A 205 -29.58 -3.48 3.91
CA ILE A 205 -30.81 -3.12 4.66
C ILE A 205 -30.99 -4.04 5.90
N GLY A 206 -30.38 -5.23 5.91
CA GLY A 206 -30.55 -6.23 6.95
C GLY A 206 -29.73 -6.02 8.23
N ASP A 207 -28.69 -5.18 8.18
CA ASP A 207 -27.74 -4.97 9.29
C ASP A 207 -28.16 -3.88 10.30
N PHE A 208 -29.40 -3.36 10.21
CA PHE A 208 -29.98 -2.34 11.11
C PHE A 208 -30.98 -2.90 12.13
N LYS A 209 -30.86 -4.17 12.54
CA LYS A 209 -31.72 -4.77 13.58
C LYS A 209 -30.93 -5.33 14.75
#